data_AF-A0A2E2BX26-F1
#
_entry.id   AF-A0A2E2BX26-F1
#
_cell.length_a   1.000
_cell.length_b   1.000
_cell.length_c   1.000
_cell.angle_alpha   90.00
_cell.angle_beta   90.00
_cell.angle_gamma   90.00
#
_symmetry.space_group_name_H-M   'P 1'
#
loop_
_entity.id
_entity.type
_entity.pdbx_description
1 polymer ?
#
loop_
_entity_poly.entity_id
_entity_poly.type
_entity_poly.pdbx_seq_one_letter_code
_entity_poly.pdbx_strand_id
1 'polypeptide(L)'
;MIMTNATAKIDPFTRPCWRWEVAEQLFNEPERAEIPEDQITRDVLTYLKTGDTSQFPEIHTSCQLFQEDGLRRAELEARILCGQSDSEIAGFCKCTPEVVQVYTDLFFCVRDFSHASDWLLKHTVGQPHFYGYGDHNLRQMWNWFGLTGQKEVLNWVIQSYYEELKPGDKPTLSIYLRPASRVDLGLQGLIAESIFPNFLSNDRWEHEFIDYFNLTQELPTSKERNEAVQIYKRDRIKFAYLHLMGKIKNEPFKRKPCKTARRSPAREISKIRQKLQTLESKSP
;
A
#
# COMPACT_ATOMS: atom_id res chain seq x y z
N MET A 1 23.44 10.71 22.85
CA MET A 1 23.71 9.34 22.37
C MET A 1 23.06 9.22 21.02
N ILE A 2 23.87 9.18 19.98
CA ILE A 2 23.41 8.96 18.62
C ILE A 2 22.99 7.51 18.42
N MET A 3 21.98 7.31 17.57
CA MET A 3 21.53 6.00 17.16
C MET A 3 22.60 5.31 16.30
N THR A 4 23.02 4.13 16.73
CA THR A 4 23.98 3.25 16.06
C THR A 4 23.26 2.10 15.34
N ASN A 5 23.97 1.35 14.50
CA ASN A 5 23.42 0.13 13.88
C ASN A 5 22.92 -0.87 14.93
N ALA A 6 23.63 -1.01 16.05
CA ALA A 6 23.25 -1.94 17.12
C ALA A 6 21.96 -1.48 17.82
N THR A 7 21.85 -0.20 18.16
CA THR A 7 20.66 0.34 18.84
C THR A 7 19.44 0.37 17.91
N ALA A 8 19.64 0.67 16.62
CA ALA A 8 18.58 0.66 15.61
C ALA A 8 17.91 -0.71 15.46
N LYS A 9 18.69 -1.80 15.54
CA LYS A 9 18.18 -3.17 15.38
C LYS A 9 17.35 -3.67 16.55
N ILE A 10 17.56 -3.12 17.75
CA ILE A 10 16.83 -3.55 18.96
C ILE A 10 15.63 -2.67 19.29
N ASP A 11 15.53 -1.48 18.69
CA ASP A 11 14.44 -0.54 18.94
C ASP A 11 13.28 -0.72 17.94
N PRO A 12 12.09 -1.21 18.38
CA PRO A 12 10.95 -1.43 17.48
C PRO A 12 10.33 -0.13 16.95
N PHE A 13 10.75 1.03 17.44
CA PHE A 13 10.30 2.35 17.00
C PHE A 13 11.25 3.02 16.00
N THR A 14 12.42 2.42 15.76
CA THR A 14 13.36 2.90 14.73
C THR A 14 12.67 2.92 13.37
N ARG A 15 12.75 4.07 12.67
CA ARG A 15 12.16 4.28 11.35
C ARG A 15 13.09 3.75 10.25
N PRO A 16 12.57 3.39 9.06
CA PRO A 16 13.40 2.93 7.94
C PRO A 16 14.43 3.96 7.46
N CYS A 17 14.22 5.26 7.68
CA CYS A 17 15.14 6.33 7.29
C CYS A 17 16.06 6.80 8.44
N TRP A 18 16.31 5.95 9.44
CA TRP A 18 17.03 6.36 10.65
C TRP A 18 18.44 6.91 10.39
N ARG A 19 19.16 6.42 9.36
CA ARG A 19 20.49 6.92 8.99
C ARG A 19 20.44 8.37 8.51
N TRP A 20 19.41 8.70 7.72
CA TRP A 20 19.13 10.08 7.31
C TRP A 20 18.83 10.96 8.52
N GLU A 21 17.99 10.48 9.45
CA GLU A 21 17.62 11.23 10.66
C GLU A 21 18.82 11.51 11.56
N VAL A 22 19.75 10.57 11.68
CA VAL A 22 21.01 10.77 12.41
C VAL A 22 21.88 11.82 11.73
N ALA A 23 22.04 11.76 10.41
CA ALA A 23 22.81 12.75 9.66
C ALA A 23 22.20 14.16 9.77
N GLU A 24 20.87 14.29 9.65
CA GLU A 24 20.16 15.56 9.86
C GLU A 24 20.32 16.09 11.29
N GLN A 25 20.24 15.22 12.31
CA GLN A 25 20.44 15.62 13.69
C GLN A 25 21.85 16.21 13.90
N LEU A 26 22.88 15.52 13.41
CA LEU A 26 24.27 15.99 13.52
C LEU A 26 24.55 17.25 12.70
N PHE A 27 23.87 17.42 11.58
CA PHE A 27 23.95 18.65 10.79
C PHE A 27 23.38 19.84 11.56
N ASN A 28 22.23 19.65 12.22
CA ASN A 28 21.55 20.70 12.99
C ASN A 28 22.18 20.96 14.37
N GLU A 29 22.92 20.01 14.93
CA GLU A 29 23.57 20.10 16.25
C GLU A 29 25.10 19.95 16.15
N PRO A 30 25.82 20.91 15.53
CA PRO A 30 27.26 20.77 15.24
C PRO A 30 28.16 20.69 16.49
N GLU A 31 27.65 21.08 17.66
CA GLU A 31 28.35 20.96 18.94
C GLU A 31 28.50 19.50 19.40
N ARG A 32 27.66 18.59 18.87
CA ARG A 32 27.82 17.15 19.09
C ARG A 32 28.97 16.64 18.24
N ALA A 33 30.15 16.55 18.83
CA ALA A 33 31.34 15.99 18.20
C ALA A 33 31.30 14.45 18.04
N GLU A 34 30.13 13.81 18.07
CA GLU A 34 30.03 12.37 17.85
C GLU A 34 30.13 12.06 16.33
N ILE A 35 30.83 10.98 15.99
CA ILE A 35 31.08 10.57 14.61
C ILE A 35 30.21 9.33 14.33
N PRO A 36 29.37 9.33 13.28
CA PRO A 36 28.60 8.14 12.91
C PRO A 36 29.48 6.92 12.69
N GLU A 37 29.00 5.73 13.04
CA GLU A 37 29.79 4.50 12.89
C GLU A 37 29.95 4.08 11.42
N ASP A 38 28.87 4.15 10.64
CA ASP A 38 28.83 3.72 9.26
C ASP A 38 29.22 4.81 8.26
N GLN A 39 29.79 4.39 7.13
CA GLN A 39 30.31 5.28 6.11
C GLN A 39 29.20 6.08 5.42
N ILE A 40 28.06 5.45 5.11
CA ILE A 40 26.97 6.13 4.39
C ILE A 40 26.40 7.30 5.19
N THR A 41 26.26 7.19 6.52
CA THR A 41 25.81 8.29 7.38
C THR A 41 26.83 9.43 7.42
N ARG A 42 28.14 9.13 7.38
CA ARG A 42 29.20 10.15 7.29
C ARG A 42 29.19 10.87 5.95
N ASP A 43 28.99 10.13 4.87
CA ASP A 43 28.94 10.67 3.52
C ASP A 43 27.74 11.62 3.38
N VAL A 44 26.58 11.23 3.92
CA VAL A 44 25.37 12.07 3.92
C VAL A 44 25.55 13.31 4.79
N LEU A 45 26.17 13.19 5.97
CA LEU A 45 26.49 14.36 6.80
C LEU A 45 27.42 15.34 6.05
N THR A 46 28.38 14.82 5.29
CA THR A 46 29.28 15.62 4.47
C THR A 46 28.53 16.28 3.31
N TYR A 47 27.66 15.53 2.64
CA TYR A 47 26.76 16.05 1.61
C TYR A 47 25.86 17.17 2.15
N LEU A 48 25.25 17.01 3.33
CA LEU A 48 24.42 18.04 3.96
C LEU A 48 25.22 19.32 4.27
N LYS A 49 26.48 19.18 4.71
CA LYS A 49 27.35 20.32 5.03
C LYS A 49 27.86 21.08 3.80
N THR A 50 28.14 20.36 2.72
CA THR A 50 28.80 20.91 1.53
C THR A 50 27.82 21.27 0.41
N GLY A 51 26.70 20.56 0.31
CA GLY A 51 25.81 20.61 -0.83
C GLY A 51 26.43 20.07 -2.13
N ASP A 52 27.54 19.34 -2.07
CA ASP A 52 28.29 18.91 -3.25
C ASP A 52 27.61 17.73 -3.96
N THR A 53 26.74 18.07 -4.91
CA THR A 53 26.04 17.10 -5.76
C THR A 53 26.94 16.37 -6.75
N SER A 54 28.12 16.92 -7.06
CA SER A 54 29.07 16.30 -7.99
C SER A 54 29.90 15.23 -7.28
N GLN A 55 30.21 15.45 -6.01
CA GLN A 55 30.89 14.47 -5.17
C GLN A 55 29.96 13.33 -4.73
N PHE A 56 28.67 13.61 -4.53
CA PHE A 56 27.69 12.64 -4.02
C PHE A 56 26.43 12.51 -4.92
N PRO A 57 26.57 12.13 -6.20
CA PRO A 57 25.46 12.11 -7.15
C PRO A 57 24.37 11.08 -6.78
N GLU A 58 24.73 9.93 -6.20
CA GLU A 58 23.79 8.88 -5.80
C GLU A 58 22.98 9.29 -4.57
N ILE A 59 23.60 9.96 -3.60
CA ILE A 59 22.92 10.53 -2.43
C ILE A 59 21.93 11.60 -2.92
N HIS A 60 22.39 12.51 -3.78
CA HIS A 60 21.54 13.56 -4.33
C HIS A 60 20.31 12.98 -5.06
N THR A 61 20.52 12.00 -5.93
CA THR A 61 19.44 11.32 -6.67
C THR A 61 18.48 10.59 -5.71
N SER A 62 19.00 9.94 -4.67
CA SER A 62 18.19 9.27 -3.66
C SER A 62 17.34 10.26 -2.85
N CYS A 63 17.89 11.42 -2.49
CA CYS A 63 17.14 12.50 -1.86
C CYS A 63 15.99 12.98 -2.75
N GLN A 64 16.22 13.17 -4.06
CA GLN A 64 15.19 13.57 -5.01
C GLN A 64 14.05 12.53 -5.07
N LEU A 65 14.39 11.24 -5.15
CA LEU A 65 13.40 10.15 -5.14
C LEU A 65 12.58 10.14 -3.84
N PHE A 66 13.22 10.36 -2.70
CA PHE A 66 12.55 10.42 -1.41
C PHE A 66 11.60 11.62 -1.29
N GLN A 67 12.02 12.79 -1.80
CA GLN A 67 11.25 14.03 -1.76
C GLN A 67 10.09 14.08 -2.77
N GLU A 68 10.27 13.49 -3.96
CA GLU A 68 9.22 13.43 -4.99
C GLU A 68 7.96 12.69 -4.46
N ASP A 69 8.16 11.68 -3.62
CA ASP A 69 7.11 10.80 -3.07
C ASP A 69 6.11 10.29 -4.13
N GLY A 70 6.61 10.05 -5.36
CA GLY A 70 5.83 9.66 -6.53
C GLY A 70 5.83 8.16 -6.82
N LEU A 71 5.36 7.79 -8.01
CA LEU A 71 5.29 6.38 -8.46
C LEU A 71 6.64 5.67 -8.43
N ARG A 72 7.70 6.38 -8.81
CA ARG A 72 9.06 5.82 -8.84
C ARG A 72 9.50 5.35 -7.46
N ARG A 73 9.19 6.15 -6.42
CA ARG A 73 9.45 5.79 -5.03
C ARG A 73 8.60 4.59 -4.60
N ALA A 74 7.31 4.61 -4.92
CA ALA A 74 6.40 3.51 -4.58
C ALA A 74 6.85 2.17 -5.17
N GLU A 75 7.26 2.16 -6.44
CA GLU A 75 7.79 0.97 -7.10
C GLU A 75 9.12 0.54 -6.47
N LEU A 76 10.05 1.47 -6.27
CA LEU A 76 11.35 1.22 -5.68
C LEU A 76 11.23 0.52 -4.31
N GLU A 77 10.45 1.09 -3.39
CA GLU A 77 10.27 0.53 -2.04
C GLU A 77 9.61 -0.86 -2.07
N ALA A 78 8.59 -1.06 -2.90
CA ALA A 78 7.90 -2.34 -2.99
C ALA A 78 8.82 -3.45 -3.53
N ARG A 79 9.68 -3.12 -4.50
CA ARG A 79 10.63 -4.08 -5.07
C ARG A 79 11.77 -4.42 -4.11
N ILE A 80 12.24 -3.43 -3.33
CA ILE A 80 13.19 -3.66 -2.24
C ILE A 80 12.60 -4.64 -1.22
N LEU A 81 11.34 -4.45 -0.81
CA LEU A 81 10.64 -5.36 0.12
C LEU A 81 10.49 -6.78 -0.43
N CYS A 82 10.26 -6.90 -1.74
CA CYS A 82 10.15 -8.19 -2.41
C CYS A 82 11.49 -8.94 -2.52
N GLY A 83 12.60 -8.34 -2.05
CA GLY A 83 13.91 -8.96 -2.04
C GLY A 83 14.56 -9.06 -3.42
N GLN A 84 14.15 -8.23 -4.37
CA GLN A 84 14.81 -8.13 -5.68
C GLN A 84 16.22 -7.54 -5.52
N SER A 85 17.13 -7.92 -6.41
CA SER A 85 18.49 -7.39 -6.43
C SER A 85 18.52 -5.93 -6.92
N ASP A 86 19.56 -5.18 -6.54
CA ASP A 86 19.70 -3.77 -6.96
C ASP A 86 19.74 -3.61 -8.48
N SER A 87 20.35 -4.56 -9.19
CA SER A 87 20.39 -4.57 -10.65
C SER A 87 19.00 -4.78 -11.28
N GLU A 88 18.18 -5.67 -10.71
CA GLU A 88 16.81 -5.87 -11.21
C GLU A 88 15.97 -4.62 -10.98
N ILE A 89 16.04 -4.08 -9.76
CA ILE A 89 15.29 -2.88 -9.36
C ILE A 89 15.67 -1.68 -10.24
N ALA A 90 16.98 -1.46 -10.45
CA ALA A 90 17.51 -0.39 -11.29
C ALA A 90 16.91 -0.42 -12.72
N GLY A 91 16.80 -1.61 -13.31
CA GLY A 91 16.19 -1.82 -14.62
C GLY A 91 14.73 -1.37 -14.70
N PHE A 92 13.93 -1.67 -13.67
CA PHE A 92 12.52 -1.26 -13.61
C PHE A 92 12.36 0.23 -13.29
N CYS A 93 13.10 0.74 -12.32
CA CYS A 93 12.97 2.10 -11.81
C CYS A 93 13.72 3.17 -12.63
N LYS A 94 14.43 2.75 -13.69
CA LYS A 94 15.25 3.60 -14.55
C LYS A 94 16.27 4.43 -13.75
N CYS A 95 16.98 3.76 -12.85
CA CYS A 95 18.09 4.31 -12.08
C CYS A 95 19.30 3.38 -12.16
N THR A 96 20.38 3.69 -11.45
CA THR A 96 21.55 2.80 -11.34
C THR A 96 21.43 1.91 -10.11
N PRO A 97 22.08 0.73 -10.08
CA PRO A 97 22.14 -0.12 -8.90
C PRO A 97 22.68 0.61 -7.65
N GLU A 98 23.63 1.53 -7.84
CA GLU A 98 24.22 2.33 -6.78
C GLU A 98 23.20 3.28 -6.14
N VAL A 99 22.32 3.89 -6.95
CA VAL A 99 21.20 4.70 -6.42
C VAL A 99 20.22 3.84 -5.64
N VAL A 100 19.92 2.61 -6.09
CA VAL A 100 19.05 1.68 -5.35
C VAL A 100 19.68 1.33 -4.00
N GLN A 101 20.97 1.01 -3.98
CA GLN A 101 21.68 0.67 -2.76
C GLN A 101 21.72 1.86 -1.79
N VAL A 102 22.09 3.06 -2.26
CA VAL A 102 22.12 4.27 -1.42
C VAL A 102 20.73 4.63 -0.90
N TYR A 103 19.69 4.55 -1.73
CA TYR A 103 18.31 4.79 -1.29
C TYR A 103 17.89 3.80 -0.20
N THR A 104 18.19 2.52 -0.41
CA THR A 104 17.90 1.45 0.56
C THR A 104 18.62 1.70 1.87
N ASP A 105 19.91 2.03 1.83
CA ASP A 105 20.72 2.20 3.03
C ASP A 105 20.38 3.48 3.81
N LEU A 106 19.85 4.50 3.14
CA LEU A 106 19.65 5.83 3.72
C LEU A 106 18.20 6.09 4.14
N PHE A 107 17.25 5.76 3.25
CA PHE A 107 15.85 6.13 3.39
C PHE A 107 14.92 4.95 3.67
N PHE A 108 15.40 3.72 3.41
CA PHE A 108 14.55 2.54 3.46
C PHE A 108 15.33 1.31 3.92
N CYS A 109 15.94 1.40 5.11
CA CYS A 109 16.87 0.43 5.72
C CYS A 109 16.23 -0.92 6.10
N VAL A 110 15.33 -1.46 5.28
CA VAL A 110 14.49 -2.62 5.59
C VAL A 110 15.25 -3.95 5.49
N ARG A 111 16.35 -4.00 4.72
CA ARG A 111 17.19 -5.19 4.57
C ARG A 111 17.84 -5.61 5.89
N ASP A 112 18.11 -4.65 6.77
CA ASP A 112 18.63 -4.88 8.13
C ASP A 112 17.62 -5.58 9.06
N PHE A 113 16.33 -5.60 8.67
CA PHE A 113 15.20 -6.09 9.47
C PHE A 113 14.43 -7.21 8.78
N SER A 114 15.08 -7.98 7.89
CA SER A 114 14.45 -9.02 7.07
C SER A 114 13.68 -10.09 7.87
N HIS A 115 14.02 -10.30 9.14
CA HIS A 115 13.35 -11.26 10.04
C HIS A 115 12.32 -10.63 10.98
N ALA A 116 12.15 -9.30 10.95
CA ALA A 116 11.23 -8.58 11.82
C ALA A 116 9.93 -8.24 11.08
N SER A 117 9.11 -9.26 10.80
CA SER A 117 7.86 -9.13 10.01
C SER A 117 6.93 -8.03 10.53
N ASP A 118 6.74 -7.94 11.85
CA ASP A 118 5.85 -6.96 12.45
C ASP A 118 6.41 -5.53 12.32
N TRP A 119 7.73 -5.40 12.39
CA TRP A 119 8.42 -4.12 12.16
C TRP A 119 8.26 -3.70 10.69
N LEU A 120 8.51 -4.60 9.75
CA LEU A 120 8.34 -4.34 8.32
C LEU A 120 6.91 -3.95 7.99
N LEU A 121 5.92 -4.71 8.46
CA LEU A 121 4.51 -4.41 8.26
C LEU A 121 4.15 -3.03 8.82
N LYS A 122 4.54 -2.75 10.07
CA LYS A 122 4.26 -1.48 10.75
C LYS A 122 4.87 -0.26 10.06
N HIS A 123 6.12 -0.36 9.60
CA HIS A 123 6.88 0.80 9.12
C HIS A 123 6.86 0.99 7.61
N THR A 124 6.55 -0.05 6.84
CA THR A 124 6.61 0.00 5.37
C THR A 124 5.23 -0.05 4.72
N VAL A 125 4.29 -0.78 5.32
CA VAL A 125 2.88 -0.81 4.90
C VAL A 125 2.05 0.17 5.74
N GLY A 126 2.26 0.18 7.05
CA GLY A 126 1.65 1.14 7.95
C GLY A 126 0.17 0.90 8.27
N GLN A 127 -0.44 1.95 8.81
CA GLN A 127 -1.81 1.94 9.35
C GLN A 127 -2.92 1.52 8.35
N PRO A 128 -2.83 1.82 7.03
CA PRO A 128 -3.85 1.39 6.07
C PRO A 128 -4.13 -0.13 6.06
N HIS A 129 -3.13 -0.95 6.39
CA HIS A 129 -3.34 -2.39 6.50
C HIS A 129 -4.35 -2.79 7.59
N PHE A 130 -4.46 -2.00 8.66
CA PHE A 130 -5.35 -2.27 9.78
C PHE A 130 -6.69 -1.54 9.66
N TYR A 131 -6.68 -0.34 9.08
CA TYR A 131 -7.84 0.56 9.05
C TYR A 131 -8.43 0.76 7.65
N GLY A 132 -7.98 0.02 6.65
CA GLY A 132 -8.43 0.16 5.27
C GLY A 132 -7.60 1.19 4.49
N TYR A 133 -7.52 0.97 3.18
CA TYR A 133 -6.74 1.81 2.26
C TYR A 133 -7.58 2.96 1.69
N GLY A 134 -7.07 4.18 1.83
CA GLY A 134 -7.56 5.37 1.13
C GLY A 134 -6.91 5.53 -0.26
N ASP A 135 -7.45 6.46 -1.07
CA ASP A 135 -7.08 6.55 -2.49
C ASP A 135 -5.61 6.92 -2.70
N HIS A 136 -5.04 7.67 -1.76
CA HIS A 136 -3.64 8.08 -1.76
C HIS A 136 -2.67 6.98 -1.27
N ASN A 137 -3.15 5.81 -0.84
CA ASN A 137 -2.33 4.77 -0.24
C ASN A 137 -1.75 3.75 -1.25
N LEU A 138 -1.47 4.18 -2.48
CA LEU A 138 -0.90 3.31 -3.51
C LEU A 138 0.45 2.72 -3.08
N ARG A 139 1.35 3.56 -2.54
CA ARG A 139 2.67 3.13 -2.06
C ARG A 139 2.56 2.05 -0.99
N GLN A 140 1.68 2.24 -0.01
CA GLN A 140 1.46 1.25 1.04
C GLN A 140 0.90 -0.06 0.49
N MET A 141 -0.01 0.01 -0.49
CA MET A 141 -0.57 -1.19 -1.13
C MET A 141 0.50 -1.98 -1.87
N TRP A 142 1.36 -1.29 -2.62
CA TRP A 142 2.48 -1.94 -3.31
C TRP A 142 3.50 -2.50 -2.33
N ASN A 143 3.80 -1.80 -1.23
CA ASN A 143 4.65 -2.31 -0.17
C ASN A 143 4.05 -3.57 0.49
N TRP A 144 2.73 -3.66 0.64
CA TRP A 144 2.08 -4.88 1.13
C TRP A 144 2.27 -6.07 0.17
N PHE A 145 2.10 -5.86 -1.14
CA PHE A 145 2.41 -6.88 -2.15
C PHE A 145 3.90 -7.24 -2.17
N GLY A 146 4.80 -6.27 -2.01
CA GLY A 146 6.23 -6.50 -1.92
C GLY A 146 6.61 -7.33 -0.70
N LEU A 147 5.99 -7.07 0.46
CA LEU A 147 6.26 -7.76 1.71
C LEU A 147 5.69 -9.18 1.76
N THR A 148 4.51 -9.41 1.15
CA THR A 148 3.76 -10.67 1.29
C THR A 148 3.76 -11.54 0.02
N GLY A 149 4.04 -10.95 -1.13
CA GLY A 149 3.96 -11.60 -2.43
C GLY A 149 5.32 -12.10 -2.94
N GLN A 150 5.26 -12.81 -4.07
CA GLN A 150 6.44 -13.16 -4.86
C GLN A 150 6.67 -12.09 -5.95
N LYS A 151 7.89 -12.02 -6.48
CA LYS A 151 8.28 -11.02 -7.48
C LYS A 151 7.39 -11.03 -8.72
N GLU A 152 6.90 -12.19 -9.13
CA GLU A 152 5.98 -12.36 -10.27
C GLU A 152 4.63 -11.69 -10.00
N VAL A 153 4.11 -11.83 -8.78
CA VAL A 153 2.87 -11.18 -8.35
C VAL A 153 3.06 -9.68 -8.30
N LEU A 154 4.16 -9.19 -7.70
CA LEU A 154 4.44 -7.75 -7.64
C LEU A 154 4.58 -7.14 -9.04
N ASN A 155 5.30 -7.82 -9.94
CA ASN A 155 5.43 -7.40 -11.34
C ASN A 155 4.07 -7.28 -12.02
N TRP A 156 3.21 -8.27 -11.86
CA TRP A 156 1.87 -8.24 -12.42
C TRP A 156 1.01 -7.11 -11.86
N VAL A 157 1.07 -6.87 -10.54
CA VAL A 157 0.35 -5.77 -9.88
C VAL A 157 0.78 -4.43 -10.45
N ILE A 158 2.08 -4.14 -10.45
CA ILE A 158 2.65 -2.87 -10.92
C ILE A 158 2.41 -2.67 -12.42
N GLN A 159 2.60 -3.72 -13.23
CA GLN A 159 2.37 -3.66 -14.67
C GLN A 159 0.90 -3.36 -14.99
N SER A 160 -0.04 -4.03 -14.31
CA SER A 160 -1.48 -3.79 -14.47
C SER A 160 -1.85 -2.34 -14.14
N TYR A 161 -1.14 -1.70 -13.20
CA TYR A 161 -1.33 -0.29 -12.90
C TYR A 161 -0.88 0.63 -14.02
N TYR A 162 0.34 0.43 -14.53
CA TYR A 162 0.89 1.26 -15.60
C TYR A 162 0.08 1.15 -16.90
N GLU A 163 -0.54 0.00 -17.16
CA GLU A 163 -1.45 -0.19 -18.30
C GLU A 163 -2.74 0.65 -18.20
N GLU A 164 -3.20 0.95 -16.99
CA GLU A 164 -4.38 1.78 -16.73
C GLU A 164 -4.07 3.26 -16.48
N LEU A 165 -2.80 3.59 -16.21
CA LEU A 165 -2.34 4.94 -15.91
C LEU A 165 -2.44 5.84 -17.14
N LYS A 166 -3.16 6.96 -17.02
CA LYS A 166 -3.33 7.95 -18.09
C LYS A 166 -2.49 9.20 -17.84
N PRO A 167 -2.10 9.95 -18.88
CA PRO A 167 -1.44 11.24 -18.70
C PRO A 167 -2.25 12.19 -17.80
N GLY A 168 -1.60 12.74 -16.76
CA GLY A 168 -2.22 13.64 -15.79
C GLY A 168 -2.88 12.96 -14.60
N ASP A 169 -2.92 11.62 -14.57
CA ASP A 169 -3.38 10.89 -13.39
C ASP A 169 -2.44 11.12 -12.20
N LYS A 170 -3.04 11.21 -11.01
CA LYS A 170 -2.30 11.12 -9.74
C LYS A 170 -2.08 9.65 -9.38
N PRO A 171 -1.00 9.32 -8.65
CA PRO A 171 -0.69 7.95 -8.27
C PRO A 171 -1.63 7.42 -7.16
N THR A 172 -2.85 7.04 -7.53
CA THR A 172 -3.89 6.62 -6.60
C THR A 172 -4.39 5.19 -6.86
N LEU A 173 -5.02 4.57 -5.85
CA LEU A 173 -5.57 3.21 -5.94
C LEU A 173 -6.79 3.11 -6.86
N SER A 174 -7.58 4.17 -6.97
CA SER A 174 -8.79 4.22 -7.80
C SER A 174 -8.53 3.95 -9.28
N ILE A 175 -7.28 4.09 -9.75
CA ILE A 175 -6.89 3.71 -11.11
C ILE A 175 -7.17 2.23 -11.38
N TYR A 176 -6.85 1.33 -10.44
CA TYR A 176 -7.13 -0.10 -10.59
C TYR A 176 -8.62 -0.40 -10.77
N LEU A 177 -9.47 0.38 -10.09
CA LEU A 177 -10.89 0.08 -9.88
C LEU A 177 -11.82 0.88 -10.80
N ARG A 178 -11.29 1.52 -11.85
CA ARG A 178 -12.10 2.28 -12.81
C ARG A 178 -13.17 1.36 -13.43
N PRO A 179 -14.40 1.85 -13.67
CA PRO A 179 -15.46 1.01 -14.25
C PRO A 179 -15.13 0.37 -15.60
N ALA A 180 -14.20 0.95 -16.36
CA ALA A 180 -13.72 0.46 -17.65
C ALA A 180 -12.28 -0.09 -17.59
N SER A 181 -11.78 -0.37 -16.38
CA SER A 181 -10.45 -0.93 -16.14
C SER A 181 -10.32 -2.30 -16.80
N ARG A 182 -9.19 -2.53 -17.46
CA ARG A 182 -8.79 -3.81 -18.05
C ARG A 182 -8.01 -4.69 -17.08
N VAL A 183 -7.72 -4.20 -15.88
CA VAL A 183 -7.07 -4.97 -14.82
C VAL A 183 -7.88 -6.23 -14.54
N ASP A 184 -7.20 -7.34 -14.29
CA ASP A 184 -7.85 -8.59 -13.94
C ASP A 184 -8.83 -8.41 -12.77
N LEU A 185 -9.99 -9.07 -12.88
CA LEU A 185 -11.06 -8.94 -11.90
C LEU A 185 -10.66 -9.49 -10.52
N GLY A 186 -9.78 -10.49 -10.48
CA GLY A 186 -9.21 -11.01 -9.24
C GLY A 186 -8.35 -9.97 -8.53
N LEU A 187 -7.45 -9.30 -9.26
CA LEU A 187 -6.64 -8.21 -8.69
C LEU A 187 -7.50 -7.04 -8.22
N GLN A 188 -8.45 -6.59 -9.05
CA GLN A 188 -9.37 -5.52 -8.65
C GLN A 188 -10.15 -5.92 -7.39
N GLY A 189 -10.60 -7.18 -7.31
CA GLY A 189 -11.29 -7.73 -6.15
C GLY A 189 -10.43 -7.68 -4.88
N LEU A 190 -9.17 -8.11 -4.97
CA LEU A 190 -8.23 -8.11 -3.84
C LEU A 190 -7.94 -6.70 -3.32
N ILE A 191 -7.76 -5.73 -4.22
CA ILE A 191 -7.57 -4.33 -3.86
C ILE A 191 -8.86 -3.76 -3.23
N ALA A 192 -10.02 -4.07 -3.81
CA ALA A 192 -11.32 -3.67 -3.27
C ALA A 192 -11.64 -4.29 -1.90
N GLU A 193 -11.09 -5.47 -1.61
CA GLU A 193 -11.16 -6.11 -0.30
C GLU A 193 -10.39 -5.32 0.76
N SER A 194 -9.28 -4.71 0.38
CA SER A 194 -8.41 -3.98 1.29
C SER A 194 -8.86 -2.54 1.59
N ILE A 195 -9.78 -1.97 0.80
CA ILE A 195 -10.19 -0.57 0.96
C ILE A 195 -11.01 -0.33 2.25
N PHE A 196 -11.85 -1.28 2.63
CA PHE A 196 -12.66 -1.14 3.84
C PHE A 196 -11.90 -1.66 5.09
N PRO A 197 -12.04 -1.02 6.25
CA PRO A 197 -11.40 -1.46 7.50
C PRO A 197 -11.80 -2.88 7.90
N ASN A 198 -10.81 -3.75 8.12
CA ASN A 198 -11.05 -5.15 8.53
C ASN A 198 -11.08 -5.35 10.05
N PHE A 199 -10.48 -4.45 10.85
CA PHE A 199 -10.34 -4.62 12.31
C PHE A 199 -11.30 -3.78 13.16
N LEU A 200 -12.07 -2.89 12.54
CA LEU A 200 -13.08 -2.12 13.27
C LEU A 200 -14.40 -2.90 13.23
N SER A 201 -14.77 -3.51 14.36
CA SER A 201 -16.03 -4.25 14.56
C SER A 201 -17.31 -3.43 14.29
N ASN A 202 -17.18 -2.14 14.00
CA ASN A 202 -18.27 -1.24 13.65
C ASN A 202 -18.27 -0.81 12.18
N ASP A 203 -17.34 -1.27 11.34
CA ASP A 203 -17.37 -0.91 9.91
C ASP A 203 -18.55 -1.62 9.22
N ARG A 204 -19.56 -0.85 8.85
CA ARG A 204 -20.78 -1.39 8.23
C ARG A 204 -20.59 -1.85 6.79
N TRP A 205 -19.57 -1.37 6.07
CA TRP A 205 -19.23 -1.85 4.73
C TRP A 205 -18.71 -3.28 4.78
N GLU A 206 -17.77 -3.54 5.68
CA GLU A 206 -17.18 -4.88 5.77
C GLU A 206 -18.22 -5.92 6.18
N HIS A 207 -19.07 -5.61 7.17
CA HIS A 207 -20.17 -6.50 7.55
C HIS A 207 -21.15 -6.76 6.39
N GLU A 208 -21.52 -5.72 5.63
CA GLU A 208 -22.45 -5.87 4.52
C GLU A 208 -21.86 -6.76 3.41
N PHE A 209 -20.56 -6.61 3.10
CA PHE A 209 -19.87 -7.40 2.09
C PHE A 209 -19.52 -8.82 2.55
N ILE A 210 -19.14 -9.03 3.82
CA ILE A 210 -18.97 -10.38 4.40
C ILE A 210 -20.29 -11.14 4.31
N ASP A 211 -21.39 -10.52 4.74
CA ASP A 211 -22.70 -11.17 4.68
C ASP A 211 -23.13 -11.44 3.23
N TYR A 212 -22.86 -10.51 2.31
CA TYR A 212 -23.14 -10.71 0.90
C TYR A 212 -22.35 -11.91 0.36
N PHE A 213 -21.04 -11.98 0.62
CA PHE A 213 -20.21 -13.11 0.22
C PHE A 213 -20.70 -14.44 0.81
N ASN A 214 -21.01 -14.48 2.11
CA ASN A 214 -21.53 -15.67 2.78
C ASN A 214 -22.82 -16.17 2.14
N LEU A 215 -23.75 -15.26 1.80
CA LEU A 215 -24.98 -15.62 1.10
C LEU A 215 -24.71 -16.21 -0.30
N THR A 216 -23.66 -15.77 -0.99
CA THR A 216 -23.27 -16.40 -2.26
C THR A 216 -22.83 -17.84 -2.07
N GLN A 217 -22.19 -18.18 -0.94
CA GLN A 217 -21.76 -19.56 -0.64
C GLN A 217 -22.92 -20.49 -0.27
N GLU A 218 -24.05 -19.93 0.17
CA GLU A 218 -25.27 -20.68 0.53
C GLU A 218 -26.15 -21.05 -0.69
N LEU A 219 -25.77 -20.65 -1.92
CA LEU A 219 -26.53 -21.02 -3.12
C LEU A 219 -26.40 -22.52 -3.45
N PRO A 220 -27.47 -23.16 -3.96
CA PRO A 220 -27.57 -24.61 -3.99
C PRO A 220 -26.65 -25.27 -5.03
N THR A 221 -26.32 -24.58 -6.12
CA THR A 221 -25.47 -25.14 -7.18
C THR A 221 -24.13 -24.41 -7.30
N SER A 222 -23.07 -25.14 -7.69
CA SER A 222 -21.75 -24.53 -7.94
C SER A 222 -21.77 -23.48 -9.05
N LYS A 223 -22.63 -23.65 -10.06
CA LYS A 223 -22.81 -22.68 -11.13
C LYS A 223 -23.36 -21.35 -10.60
N GLU A 224 -24.45 -21.40 -9.83
CA GLU A 224 -25.03 -20.20 -9.20
C GLU A 224 -24.06 -19.55 -8.22
N ARG A 225 -23.33 -20.33 -7.42
CA ARG A 225 -22.28 -19.82 -6.52
C ARG A 225 -21.22 -19.05 -7.29
N ASN A 226 -20.67 -19.64 -8.36
CA ASN A 226 -19.65 -19.00 -9.17
C ASN A 226 -20.16 -17.71 -9.82
N GLU A 227 -21.34 -17.73 -10.43
CA GLU A 227 -21.95 -16.54 -11.04
C GLU A 227 -22.20 -15.44 -9.99
N ALA A 228 -22.73 -15.79 -8.82
CA ALA A 228 -22.97 -14.85 -7.74
C ALA A 228 -21.68 -14.26 -7.17
N VAL A 229 -20.60 -15.03 -7.04
CA VAL A 229 -19.28 -14.53 -6.62
C VAL A 229 -18.73 -13.52 -7.63
N GLN A 230 -18.88 -13.75 -8.92
CA GLN A 230 -18.45 -12.78 -9.94
C GLN A 230 -19.24 -11.47 -9.87
N ILE A 231 -20.56 -11.55 -9.62
CA ILE A 231 -21.41 -10.37 -9.41
C ILE A 231 -21.00 -9.63 -8.13
N TYR A 232 -20.81 -10.36 -7.04
CA TYR A 232 -20.32 -9.82 -5.77
C TYR A 232 -19.02 -9.05 -5.94
N LYS A 233 -18.02 -9.62 -6.63
CA LYS A 233 -16.74 -8.96 -6.89
C LYS A 233 -16.92 -7.64 -7.62
N ARG A 234 -17.72 -7.63 -8.70
CA ARG A 234 -18.02 -6.41 -9.46
C ARG A 234 -18.74 -5.36 -8.61
N ASP A 235 -19.70 -5.77 -7.78
CA ASP A 235 -20.37 -4.86 -6.85
C ASP A 235 -19.35 -4.29 -5.85
N ARG A 236 -18.50 -5.12 -5.21
CA ARG A 236 -17.48 -4.66 -4.26
C ARG A 236 -16.49 -3.68 -4.89
N ILE A 237 -15.96 -4.00 -6.07
CA ILE A 237 -15.07 -3.12 -6.85
C ILE A 237 -15.73 -1.77 -7.10
N LYS A 238 -16.97 -1.77 -7.58
CA LYS A 238 -17.72 -0.54 -7.87
C LYS A 238 -17.86 0.33 -6.63
N PHE A 239 -18.28 -0.22 -5.50
CA PHE A 239 -18.50 0.56 -4.28
C PHE A 239 -17.19 1.00 -3.64
N ALA A 240 -16.13 0.19 -3.70
CA ALA A 240 -14.80 0.59 -3.28
C ALA A 240 -14.28 1.78 -4.11
N TYR A 241 -14.43 1.74 -5.45
CA TYR A 241 -14.13 2.87 -6.32
C TYR A 241 -14.92 4.13 -5.95
N LEU A 242 -16.24 4.02 -5.79
CA LEU A 242 -17.08 5.15 -5.40
C LEU A 242 -16.70 5.72 -4.03
N HIS A 243 -16.27 4.87 -3.09
CA HIS A 243 -15.80 5.28 -1.77
C HIS A 243 -14.50 6.07 -1.86
N LEU A 244 -13.51 5.55 -2.59
CA LEU A 244 -12.23 6.24 -2.83
C LEU A 244 -12.44 7.60 -3.50
N MET A 245 -13.38 7.70 -4.43
CA MET A 245 -13.73 8.95 -5.10
C MET A 245 -14.57 9.91 -4.23
N GLY A 246 -14.86 9.57 -2.97
CA GLY A 246 -15.67 10.38 -2.07
C GLY A 246 -17.14 10.54 -2.49
N LYS A 247 -17.61 9.72 -3.43
CA LYS A 247 -18.97 9.77 -3.98
C LYS A 247 -19.97 9.13 -3.04
N ILE A 248 -19.56 8.12 -2.27
CA ILE A 248 -20.38 7.55 -1.20
C ILE A 248 -19.78 7.91 0.16
N LYS A 249 -20.47 8.79 0.90
CA LYS A 249 -20.07 9.22 2.26
C LYS A 249 -20.80 8.45 3.36
N ASN A 250 -21.89 7.78 3.02
CA ASN A 250 -22.74 7.09 3.98
C ASN A 250 -22.32 5.62 4.09
N GLU A 251 -22.06 5.17 5.32
CA GLU A 251 -21.99 3.75 5.66
C GLU A 251 -23.31 3.04 5.30
N PRO A 252 -23.28 1.72 4.99
CA PRO A 252 -24.48 0.95 4.71
C PRO A 252 -25.49 1.02 5.87
N PHE A 253 -26.75 0.79 5.54
CA PHE A 253 -27.81 0.78 6.54
C PHE A 253 -27.55 -0.27 7.62
N LYS A 254 -27.67 0.11 8.90
CA LYS A 254 -27.52 -0.83 10.02
C LYS A 254 -28.49 -2.00 9.85
N ARG A 255 -27.97 -3.22 9.78
CA ARG A 255 -28.80 -4.43 9.72
C ARG A 255 -29.56 -4.58 11.04
N LYS A 256 -30.87 -4.83 10.95
CA LYS A 256 -31.65 -5.32 12.09
C LYS A 256 -31.36 -6.81 12.25
N PRO A 257 -31.11 -7.33 13.47
CA PRO A 257 -30.97 -8.76 13.70
C PRO A 257 -32.19 -9.48 13.13
N CYS A 258 -31.97 -10.40 12.19
CA CYS A 258 -33.06 -11.12 11.54
C CYS A 258 -33.63 -12.15 12.53
N LYS A 259 -34.78 -11.84 13.14
CA LYS A 259 -35.48 -12.73 14.08
C LYS A 259 -36.34 -13.81 13.41
N THR A 260 -36.36 -13.88 12.08
CA THR A 260 -37.23 -14.79 11.31
C THR A 260 -36.44 -15.80 10.49
N ALA A 261 -37.04 -16.98 10.26
CA ALA A 261 -36.53 -18.06 9.42
C ALA A 261 -35.83 -17.52 8.15
N ARG A 262 -34.60 -17.99 7.90
CA ARG A 262 -33.76 -17.53 6.78
C ARG A 262 -34.56 -17.60 5.47
N ARG A 263 -34.81 -16.43 4.88
CA ARG A 263 -35.34 -16.31 3.52
C ARG A 263 -34.32 -16.93 2.54
N SER A 264 -34.77 -17.34 1.35
CA SER A 264 -33.87 -17.86 0.29
C SER A 264 -32.65 -16.94 0.08
N PRO A 265 -31.42 -17.47 0.02
CA PRO A 265 -30.19 -16.68 -0.16
C PRO A 265 -30.24 -15.73 -1.36
N ALA A 266 -30.82 -16.18 -2.48
CA ALA A 266 -31.00 -15.36 -3.69
C ALA A 266 -31.85 -14.09 -3.43
N ARG A 267 -32.88 -14.20 -2.58
CA ARG A 267 -33.75 -13.06 -2.23
C ARG A 267 -33.01 -12.07 -1.33
N GLU A 268 -32.16 -12.54 -0.42
CA GLU A 268 -31.35 -11.65 0.43
C GLU A 268 -30.26 -10.96 -0.39
N ILE A 269 -29.56 -11.68 -1.27
CA ILE A 269 -28.62 -11.11 -2.24
C ILE A 269 -29.29 -9.98 -3.04
N SER A 270 -30.47 -10.23 -3.59
CA SER A 270 -31.20 -9.20 -4.36
C SER A 270 -31.50 -7.95 -3.54
N LYS A 271 -31.80 -8.07 -2.24
CA LYS A 271 -32.05 -6.91 -1.38
C LYS A 271 -30.79 -6.14 -1.06
N ILE A 272 -29.67 -6.82 -0.81
CA ILE A 272 -28.37 -6.18 -0.60
C ILE A 272 -28.04 -5.33 -1.81
N ARG A 273 -28.15 -5.90 -3.01
CA ARG A 273 -27.90 -5.18 -4.27
C ARG A 273 -28.81 -3.96 -4.46
N GLN A 274 -30.10 -4.09 -4.16
CA GLN A 274 -31.02 -2.95 -4.20
C GLN A 274 -30.60 -1.84 -3.22
N LYS A 275 -30.24 -2.19 -1.98
CA LYS A 275 -29.74 -1.20 -1.01
C LYS A 275 -28.47 -0.51 -1.52
N LEU A 276 -27.52 -1.27 -2.04
CA LEU A 276 -26.28 -0.74 -2.61
C LEU A 276 -26.59 0.25 -3.75
N GLN A 277 -27.48 -0.10 -4.69
CA GLN A 277 -27.92 0.81 -5.76
C GLN A 277 -28.58 2.10 -5.24
N THR A 278 -29.31 2.04 -4.12
CA THR A 278 -29.87 3.26 -3.51
C THR A 278 -28.82 4.19 -2.92
N LEU A 279 -27.64 3.67 -2.53
CA LEU A 279 -26.53 4.50 -2.04
C LEU A 279 -25.89 5.27 -3.19
N GLU A 280 -25.75 4.64 -4.35
CA GLU A 280 -25.27 5.29 -5.59
C GLU A 280 -26.19 6.43 -6.04
N SER A 281 -27.51 6.22 -5.99
CA SER A 281 -28.50 7.23 -6.42
C SER A 281 -28.58 8.45 -5.48
N LYS A 282 -28.00 8.35 -4.27
CA LYS A 282 -27.98 9.42 -3.26
C LYS A 282 -26.63 10.12 -3.14
N SER A 283 -25.66 9.72 -3.97
CA SER A 283 -24.39 10.40 -4.12
C SER A 283 -24.62 11.77 -4.81
N PRO A 284 -24.11 12.87 -4.24
CA PRO A 284 -24.25 14.21 -4.81
C PRO A 284 -23.55 14.36 -6.17
#